data_AF-A0A0R3WC38-F1
#
_entry.id   AF-A0A0R3WC38-F1
#
_cell.length_a   1.000
_cell.length_b   1.000
_cell.length_c   1.000
_cell.angle_alpha   90.00
_cell.angle_beta   90.00
_cell.angle_gamma   90.00
#
_symmetry.space_group_name_H-M   'P 1'
#
loop_
_entity.id
_entity.type
_entity.pdbx_description
1 polymer ?
#
loop_
_entity_poly.entity_id
_entity_poly.type
_entity_poly.pdbx_seq_one_letter_code
_entity_poly.pdbx_strand_id
1 'polypeptide(L)'
;MQREAGATSKHQPLLFPSPLIAIPISSCPNSHRDAEAQRWRIIQYHLRLLLHAQYCRQRRLERSIHCNNPHCRIMQNVLRHLEECTAERNCPMQHCFSSRRIIKHWKNCISAECPLCGDLLRERQRGGLPSWRQ
;
A
#
# COMPACT_ATOMS: atom_id res chain seq x y z
N MET A 1 -20.96 63.55 18.21
CA MET A 1 -21.38 63.23 16.83
C MET A 1 -20.70 61.93 16.46
N GLN A 2 -21.30 60.76 16.29
CA GLN A 2 -22.66 60.31 15.94
C GLN A 2 -22.81 58.91 16.61
N ARG A 3 -23.87 58.70 17.40
CA ARG A 3 -25.16 58.05 17.07
C ARG A 3 -25.11 56.53 16.94
N GLU A 4 -26.00 55.95 17.71
CA GLU A 4 -26.17 54.54 18.03
C GLU A 4 -27.13 53.84 17.06
N ALA A 5 -26.90 52.56 16.84
CA ALA A 5 -27.90 51.56 16.45
C ALA A 5 -27.66 50.37 17.40
N GLY A 6 -28.61 49.83 18.15
CA GLY A 6 -30.04 49.74 17.92
C GLY A 6 -30.39 48.27 17.64
N ALA A 7 -30.57 47.48 18.70
CA ALA A 7 -31.45 46.31 18.76
C ALA A 7 -31.35 45.68 20.17
N THR A 8 -32.17 46.19 21.08
CA THR A 8 -32.49 45.51 22.33
C THR A 8 -33.40 44.33 22.00
N SER A 9 -32.93 43.11 22.25
CA SER A 9 -33.82 41.97 22.41
C SER A 9 -33.53 41.36 23.77
N LYS A 10 -34.44 41.67 24.68
CA LYS A 10 -34.72 40.96 25.93
C LYS A 10 -34.60 39.47 25.66
N HIS A 11 -34.07 38.66 26.57
CA HIS A 11 -34.72 37.45 27.07
C HIS A 11 -33.88 36.86 28.21
N GLN A 12 -34.60 36.56 29.27
CA GLN A 12 -34.27 36.21 30.64
C GLN A 12 -33.67 34.79 30.75
N PRO A 13 -32.72 34.51 31.67
CA PRO A 13 -32.20 33.17 31.88
C PRO A 13 -33.19 32.38 32.75
N LEU A 14 -34.02 31.54 32.12
CA LEU A 14 -34.79 30.53 32.85
C LEU A 14 -34.01 29.22 32.87
N LEU A 15 -33.64 28.88 34.10
CA LEU A 15 -33.13 27.62 34.60
C LEU A 15 -33.76 26.41 33.90
N PHE A 16 -32.92 25.60 33.25
CA PHE A 16 -33.20 24.19 32.98
C PHE A 16 -32.00 23.37 33.47
N PRO A 17 -32.18 22.42 34.41
CA PRO A 17 -31.14 21.49 34.79
C PRO A 17 -31.21 20.28 33.84
N SER A 18 -30.28 20.20 32.88
CA SER A 18 -30.07 18.98 32.10
C SER A 18 -28.60 18.59 32.18
N PRO A 19 -28.27 17.37 32.63
CA PRO A 19 -26.90 16.93 32.76
C PRO A 19 -26.38 16.57 31.37
N LEU A 20 -25.85 17.55 30.63
CA LEU A 20 -25.03 17.26 29.47
C LEU A 20 -23.65 16.85 29.97
N ILE A 21 -23.58 15.54 30.23
CA ILE A 21 -22.43 14.65 30.18
C ILE A 21 -21.26 15.31 29.43
N ALA A 22 -20.17 15.50 30.16
CA ALA A 22 -18.87 15.86 29.61
C ALA A 22 -18.57 14.90 28.44
N ILE A 23 -18.43 15.45 27.23
CA ILE A 23 -17.97 14.70 26.07
C ILE A 23 -16.49 14.40 26.33
N PRO A 24 -16.08 13.13 26.55
CA PRO A 24 -14.65 12.85 26.51
C PRO A 24 -14.20 13.11 25.08
N ILE A 25 -13.21 13.97 24.91
CA ILE A 25 -12.42 14.03 23.68
C ILE A 25 -11.70 12.68 23.62
N SER A 26 -12.38 11.69 23.01
CA SER A 26 -11.80 10.41 22.66
C SER A 26 -10.78 10.66 21.56
N SER A 27 -9.56 10.96 21.98
CA SER A 27 -8.36 10.85 21.15
C SER A 27 -8.20 9.38 20.76
N CYS A 28 -8.69 8.98 19.59
CA CYS A 28 -8.57 7.60 19.08
C CYS A 28 -7.14 7.34 18.58
N PRO A 29 -6.31 6.50 19.24
CA PRO A 29 -4.91 6.28 18.83
C PRO A 29 -4.75 5.20 17.74
N ASN A 30 -5.85 4.59 17.26
CA ASN A 30 -5.76 3.32 16.53
C ASN A 30 -5.67 3.44 15.00
N SER A 31 -6.08 4.57 14.39
CA SER A 31 -6.12 4.71 12.93
C SER A 31 -4.75 4.65 12.24
N HIS A 32 -3.66 4.96 12.95
CA HIS A 32 -2.31 4.93 12.39
C HIS A 32 -1.81 3.50 12.16
N ARG A 33 -2.09 2.58 13.11
CA ARG A 33 -1.62 1.19 13.05
C ARG A 33 -2.32 0.40 11.94
N ASP A 34 -3.61 0.65 11.74
CA ASP A 34 -4.40 0.02 10.68
C ASP A 34 -3.94 0.50 9.29
N ALA A 35 -3.66 1.80 9.14
CA ALA A 35 -3.13 2.36 7.89
C ALA A 35 -1.75 1.79 7.52
N GLU A 36 -0.89 1.57 8.51
CA GLU A 36 0.43 0.96 8.30
C GLU A 36 0.32 -0.50 7.87
N ALA A 37 -0.53 -1.29 8.54
CA ALA A 37 -0.79 -2.68 8.17
C ALA A 37 -1.34 -2.79 6.73
N GLN A 38 -2.24 -1.89 6.33
CA GLN A 38 -2.75 -1.83 4.96
C GLN A 38 -1.66 -1.50 3.94
N ARG A 39 -0.80 -0.51 4.23
CA ARG A 39 0.34 -0.17 3.36
C ARG A 39 1.26 -1.38 3.16
N TRP A 40 1.58 -2.11 4.23
CA TRP A 40 2.41 -3.31 4.14
C TRP A 40 1.78 -4.42 3.30
N ARG A 41 0.48 -4.68 3.47
CA ARG A 41 -0.25 -5.65 2.63
C ARG A 41 -0.19 -5.31 1.14
N ILE A 42 -0.34 -4.03 0.78
CA ILE A 42 -0.25 -3.58 -0.62
C ILE A 42 1.17 -3.82 -1.17
N ILE A 43 2.21 -3.48 -0.42
CA ILE A 43 3.59 -3.66 -0.87
C ILE A 43 3.93 -5.16 -0.98
N GLN A 44 3.50 -5.98 -0.02
CA GLN A 44 3.66 -7.43 -0.08
C GLN A 44 2.97 -8.02 -1.33
N TYR A 45 1.73 -7.63 -1.60
CA TYR A 45 1.01 -8.04 -2.80
C TYR A 45 1.76 -7.63 -4.07
N HIS A 46 2.26 -6.39 -4.13
CA HIS A 46 3.01 -5.88 -5.28
C HIS A 46 4.30 -6.68 -5.51
N LEU A 47 5.06 -6.99 -4.46
CA LEU A 47 6.25 -7.83 -4.54
C LEU A 47 5.89 -9.22 -5.07
N ARG A 48 4.87 -9.86 -4.50
CA ARG A 48 4.34 -11.15 -4.94
C ARG A 48 3.97 -11.15 -6.42
N LEU A 49 3.30 -10.10 -6.89
CA LEU A 49 2.91 -9.95 -8.30
C LEU A 49 4.13 -9.77 -9.22
N LEU A 50 5.15 -9.02 -8.81
CA LEU A 50 6.41 -8.87 -9.56
C LEU A 50 7.14 -10.21 -9.70
N LEU A 51 7.21 -11.00 -8.61
CA LEU A 51 7.82 -12.33 -8.64
C LEU A 51 7.05 -13.29 -9.55
N HIS A 52 5.71 -13.28 -9.47
CA HIS A 52 4.85 -14.04 -10.37
C HIS A 52 5.08 -13.67 -11.84
N ALA A 53 5.10 -12.38 -12.17
CA ALA A 53 5.29 -11.90 -13.54
C ALA A 53 6.64 -12.36 -14.13
N GLN A 54 7.71 -12.34 -13.34
CA GLN A 54 9.03 -12.82 -13.76
C GLN A 54 9.02 -14.33 -14.05
N TYR A 55 8.40 -15.12 -13.17
CA TYR A 55 8.25 -16.56 -13.33
C TYR A 55 7.36 -16.94 -14.53
N CYS A 56 6.22 -16.25 -14.68
CA CYS A 56 5.29 -16.45 -15.77
C CYS A 56 5.93 -16.15 -17.13
N ARG A 57 6.74 -15.09 -17.22
CA ARG A 57 7.51 -14.76 -18.44
C ARG A 57 8.43 -15.91 -18.85
N GLN A 58 9.14 -16.52 -17.89
CA GLN A 58 10.02 -17.66 -18.15
C GLN A 58 9.24 -18.90 -18.63
N ARG A 59 8.13 -19.22 -17.97
CA ARG A 59 7.29 -20.39 -18.32
C ARG A 59 6.59 -20.26 -19.66
N ARG A 60 6.15 -19.05 -20.03
CA ARG A 60 5.47 -18.82 -21.30
C ARG A 60 6.37 -19.15 -22.49
N LEU A 61 7.66 -18.87 -22.37
CA LEU A 61 8.64 -19.20 -23.41
C LEU A 61 8.86 -20.71 -23.57
N GLU A 62 8.75 -21.48 -22.48
CA GLU A 62 9.02 -22.92 -22.48
C GLU A 62 7.78 -23.78 -22.81
N ARG A 63 6.58 -23.39 -22.35
CA ARG A 63 5.39 -24.26 -22.37
C ARG A 63 4.14 -23.64 -23.01
N SER A 64 4.23 -22.44 -23.56
CA SER A 64 3.08 -21.70 -24.13
C SER A 64 1.86 -21.61 -23.18
N ILE A 65 2.09 -21.64 -21.86
CA ILE A 65 1.04 -21.49 -20.85
C ILE A 65 0.66 -20.02 -20.77
N HIS A 66 -0.63 -19.74 -20.91
CA HIS A 66 -1.20 -18.40 -20.78
C HIS A 66 -1.61 -18.16 -19.32
N CYS A 67 -1.11 -17.07 -18.73
CA CYS A 67 -1.61 -16.59 -17.44
C CYS A 67 -2.80 -15.65 -17.68
N ASN A 68 -3.92 -15.90 -16.99
CA ASN A 68 -5.13 -15.09 -17.13
C ASN A 68 -5.18 -13.88 -16.17
N ASN A 69 -4.12 -13.64 -15.39
CA ASN A 69 -4.09 -12.51 -14.46
C ASN A 69 -3.80 -11.20 -15.22
N PRO A 70 -4.74 -10.23 -15.24
CA PRO A 70 -4.58 -8.99 -16.00
C PRO A 70 -3.43 -8.11 -15.48
N HIS A 71 -3.14 -8.16 -14.16
CA HIS A 71 -2.04 -7.41 -13.56
C HIS A 71 -0.68 -8.04 -13.84
N CYS A 72 -0.62 -9.34 -14.13
CA CYS A 72 0.62 -10.01 -14.54
C CYS A 72 1.17 -9.38 -15.82
N ARG A 73 0.33 -9.12 -16.85
CA ARG A 73 0.79 -8.51 -18.11
C ARG A 73 1.39 -7.12 -17.89
N ILE A 74 0.77 -6.31 -17.02
CA ILE A 74 1.27 -4.97 -16.67
C ILE A 74 2.64 -5.09 -16.01
N MET A 75 2.78 -5.96 -15.00
CA MET A 75 4.04 -6.14 -14.29
C MET A 75 5.12 -6.79 -15.15
N GLN A 76 4.78 -7.63 -16.13
CA GLN A 76 5.72 -8.12 -17.14
C GLN A 76 6.31 -6.97 -17.99
N ASN A 77 5.48 -6.01 -18.40
CA ASN A 77 5.94 -4.83 -19.13
C ASN A 77 6.86 -3.96 -18.27
N VAL A 78 6.52 -3.77 -17.00
CA VAL A 78 7.38 -3.06 -16.04
C VAL A 78 8.71 -3.77 -15.87
N LEU A 79 8.72 -5.11 -15.72
CA LEU A 79 9.94 -5.89 -15.58
C LEU A 79 10.84 -5.77 -16.82
N ARG A 80 10.28 -5.89 -18.03
CA ARG A 80 11.04 -5.66 -19.28
C ARG A 80 11.64 -4.26 -19.32
N HIS A 81 10.86 -3.25 -18.98
CA HIS A 81 11.37 -1.89 -18.91
C HIS A 81 12.51 -1.75 -17.87
N LEU A 82 12.41 -2.40 -16.72
CA LEU A 82 13.46 -2.34 -15.69
C LEU A 82 14.81 -2.90 -16.16
N GLU A 83 14.81 -3.82 -17.14
CA GLU A 83 16.02 -4.39 -17.73
C GLU A 83 16.77 -3.38 -18.61
N GLU A 84 16.03 -2.50 -19.30
CA GLU A 84 16.58 -1.51 -20.24
C GLU A 84 16.71 -0.12 -19.61
N CYS A 85 15.99 0.13 -18.52
CA CYS A 85 15.91 1.44 -17.90
C CYS A 85 17.08 1.68 -16.94
N THR A 86 17.80 2.77 -17.16
CA THR A 86 18.88 3.26 -16.28
C THR A 86 18.44 4.44 -15.42
N ALA A 87 17.23 4.98 -15.65
CA ALA A 87 16.70 6.08 -14.86
C ALA A 87 16.46 5.66 -13.40
N GLU A 88 17.02 6.41 -12.46
CA GLU A 88 16.95 6.05 -11.05
C GLU A 88 15.64 6.47 -10.40
N ARG A 89 15.28 7.76 -10.45
CA ARG A 89 14.08 8.31 -9.77
C ARG A 89 13.04 8.91 -10.69
N ASN A 90 13.47 9.57 -11.77
CA ASN A 90 12.58 10.37 -12.61
C ASN A 90 12.16 9.66 -13.91
N CYS A 91 11.92 8.34 -13.82
CA CYS A 91 11.44 7.60 -14.98
C CYS A 91 9.96 7.91 -15.24
N PRO A 92 9.56 8.29 -16.47
CA PRO A 92 8.16 8.59 -16.79
C PRO A 92 7.25 7.36 -16.79
N MET A 93 7.82 6.14 -16.82
CA MET A 93 7.03 4.92 -16.79
C MET A 93 6.42 4.67 -15.41
N GLN A 94 5.11 4.45 -15.40
CA GLN A 94 4.35 4.10 -14.20
C GLN A 94 4.92 2.86 -13.52
N HIS A 95 4.97 2.90 -12.20
CA HIS A 95 5.50 1.85 -11.34
C HIS A 95 7.00 1.52 -11.51
N CYS A 96 7.76 2.21 -12.37
CA CYS A 96 9.19 1.92 -12.55
C CYS A 96 9.99 2.10 -11.25
N PHE A 97 9.99 3.31 -10.69
CA PHE A 97 10.75 3.62 -9.48
C PHE A 97 10.38 2.72 -8.29
N SER A 98 9.06 2.60 -8.02
CA SER A 98 8.55 1.79 -6.92
C SER A 98 8.90 0.31 -7.08
N SER A 99 8.69 -0.25 -8.27
CA SER A 99 8.98 -1.67 -8.53
C SER A 99 10.47 -1.97 -8.48
N ARG A 100 11.32 -1.07 -9.01
CA ARG A 100 12.78 -1.18 -8.90
C ARG A 100 13.22 -1.25 -7.44
N ARG A 101 12.68 -0.37 -6.59
CA ARG A 101 12.99 -0.34 -5.16
C ARG A 101 12.59 -1.64 -4.46
N ILE A 102 11.39 -2.15 -4.74
CA ILE A 102 10.86 -3.38 -4.14
C ILE A 102 11.69 -4.61 -4.58
N ILE A 103 12.04 -4.72 -5.87
CA ILE A 103 12.87 -5.81 -6.39
C ILE A 103 14.28 -5.76 -5.80
N LYS A 104 14.89 -4.57 -5.74
CA LYS A 104 16.23 -4.39 -5.14
C LYS A 104 16.25 -4.80 -3.67
N HIS A 105 15.21 -4.44 -2.91
CA HIS A 105 15.05 -4.88 -1.53
C HIS A 105 14.96 -6.40 -1.44
N TRP A 106 14.06 -7.04 -2.20
CA TRP A 106 13.90 -8.49 -2.20
C TRP A 106 15.19 -9.26 -2.52
N LYS A 107 15.98 -8.79 -3.52
CA LYS A 107 17.25 -9.43 -3.90
C LYS A 107 18.30 -9.39 -2.79
N ASN A 108 18.28 -8.34 -1.97
CA ASN A 108 19.33 -8.07 -0.97
C ASN A 108 18.87 -8.37 0.46
N CYS A 109 17.58 -8.66 0.68
CA CYS A 109 17.03 -8.94 2.00
C CYS A 109 17.09 -10.43 2.31
N ILE A 110 17.69 -10.77 3.46
CA ILE A 110 17.78 -12.15 3.98
C ILE A 110 17.02 -12.33 5.31
N SER A 111 16.41 -11.27 5.83
CA SER A 111 15.72 -11.32 7.13
C SER A 111 14.36 -12.00 7.01
N ALA A 112 14.16 -13.07 7.79
CA ALA A 112 12.88 -13.76 7.92
C ALA A 112 11.84 -12.94 8.72
N GLU A 113 12.31 -11.94 9.47
CA GLU A 113 11.48 -10.98 10.22
C GLU A 113 11.14 -9.75 9.39
N CYS A 114 11.61 -9.68 8.14
CA CYS A 114 11.22 -8.59 7.24
C CYS A 114 9.71 -8.62 6.98
N PRO A 115 8.96 -7.53 7.25
CA PRO A 115 7.52 -7.50 7.02
C PRO A 115 7.15 -7.61 5.54
N LEU A 116 8.08 -7.35 4.62
CA LEU A 116 7.87 -7.51 3.17
C LEU A 116 8.30 -8.88 2.66
N CYS A 117 9.45 -9.38 3.12
CA CYS A 117 10.09 -10.56 2.56
C CYS A 117 9.84 -11.84 3.37
N GLY A 118 9.46 -11.74 4.65
CA GLY A 118 9.45 -12.86 5.58
C GLY A 118 8.62 -14.06 5.10
N ASP A 119 7.38 -13.83 4.66
CA ASP A 119 6.50 -14.89 4.16
C ASP A 119 7.05 -15.54 2.89
N LEU A 120 7.43 -14.72 1.92
CA LEU A 120 7.96 -15.19 0.63
C LEU A 120 9.32 -15.90 0.79
N LEU A 121 10.15 -15.47 1.75
CA LEU A 121 11.45 -16.08 2.02
C LEU A 121 11.28 -17.45 2.68
N ARG A 122 10.30 -17.60 3.59
CA ARG A 122 9.91 -18.90 4.14
C ARG A 122 9.41 -19.86 3.06
N GLU A 123 8.60 -19.38 2.11
CA GLU A 123 8.18 -20.16 0.94
C GLU A 123 9.37 -20.60 0.09
N ARG A 124 10.31 -19.67 -0.20
CA ARG A 124 11.53 -19.92 -0.98
C ARG A 124 12.41 -21.01 -0.36
N GLN A 125 12.58 -21.01 0.96
CA GLN A 125 13.42 -21.97 1.67
C GLN A 125 12.83 -23.39 1.72
N ARG A 126 11.50 -23.52 1.66
CA ARG A 126 10.81 -24.82 1.68
C ARG A 126 10.88 -25.58 0.34
N GLY A 127 11.61 -25.07 -0.66
CA GLY A 127 11.71 -25.68 -1.98
C GLY A 127 10.39 -25.67 -2.78
N GLY A 128 9.33 -25.10 -2.21
CA GLY A 128 8.07 -24.88 -2.89
C GLY A 128 8.22 -23.69 -3.84
N LEU A 129 7.99 -23.91 -5.13
CA LEU A 129 7.57 -22.82 -5.98
C LEU A 129 6.39 -22.14 -5.27
N PRO A 130 6.38 -20.81 -5.06
CA PRO A 130 5.25 -20.17 -4.42
C PRO A 130 3.99 -20.56 -5.19
N SER A 131 2.87 -20.75 -4.50
CA SER A 131 1.61 -21.19 -5.12
C SER A 131 1.07 -20.10 -6.05
N TRP A 132 1.66 -19.99 -7.23
CA TRP A 132 1.29 -19.09 -8.32
C TRP A 132 0.25 -19.75 -9.24
N ARG A 133 -0.49 -20.74 -8.72
CA ARG A 133 -1.32 -21.69 -9.48
C ARG A 133 -2.82 -21.44 -9.31
N GLN A 134 -3.23 -20.17 -9.30
CA GLN A 134 -4.60 -19.73 -9.54
C GLN A 134 -4.58 -18.64 -10.61
#